data_AF-A0A4Q9FF01-F1
#
_entry.id   AF-A0A4Q9FF01-F1
#
_cell.length_a   1.000
_cell.length_b   1.000
_cell.length_c   1.000
_cell.angle_alpha   90.00
_cell.angle_beta   90.00
_cell.angle_gamma   90.00
#
_symmetry.space_group_name_H-M   'P 1'
#
loop_
_entity.id
_entity.type
_entity.pdbx_description
1 polymer ?
#
loop_
_entity_poly.entity_id
_entity_poly.type
_entity_poly.pdbx_seq_one_letter_code
_entity_poly.pdbx_strand_id
1 'polypeptide(L)'
;MILLFLFLTLIIVLIYPVLAWKMFKALKEKNKRKFYRLSVILLILILIPGFYFKILPGSNLFWNPIEQADERNYNIELTGFEFNDGDLIYEYETERDFNGDGYSIWIYKIDDQTAEYFKNPKEEFFTKHPRTELRNHWEPEFWKKTPFDKQEKKFLDFAHSTLDELEFELEDLLYEEGNYYAYEYYMHRYGVGNIDFYILCPNRKLIVKINHNT
;
A
#
# COMPACT_ATOMS: atom_id res chain seq x y z
N MET A 1 4.78 -11.53 -1.32
CA MET A 1 4.62 -11.82 0.13
C MET A 1 4.00 -13.19 0.44
N ILE A 2 2.95 -13.64 -0.25
CA ILE A 2 2.28 -14.94 0.01
C ILE A 2 3.25 -16.14 -0.02
N LEU A 3 4.13 -16.24 -1.02
CA LEU A 3 5.10 -17.34 -1.11
C LEU A 3 6.07 -17.37 0.08
N LEU A 4 6.49 -16.20 0.57
CA LEU A 4 7.36 -16.10 1.73
C LEU A 4 6.61 -16.52 3.01
N PHE A 5 5.35 -16.11 3.15
CA PHE A 5 4.49 -16.54 4.25
C PHE A 5 4.27 -18.07 4.24
N LEU A 6 3.97 -18.65 3.09
CA LEU A 6 3.82 -20.11 2.93
C LEU A 6 5.14 -20.83 3.25
N PHE A 7 6.27 -20.30 2.79
CA PHE A 7 7.59 -20.84 3.08
C PHE A 7 7.92 -20.80 4.58
N LEU A 8 7.68 -19.66 5.25
CA LEU A 8 7.86 -19.53 6.70
C LEU A 8 6.93 -20.47 7.47
N THR A 9 5.68 -20.60 7.04
CA THR A 9 4.70 -21.52 7.65
C THR A 9 5.14 -22.98 7.50
N LEU A 10 5.62 -23.36 6.31
CA LEU A 10 6.15 -24.69 6.04
C LEU A 10 7.37 -25.01 6.90
N ILE A 11 8.29 -24.04 7.04
CA ILE A 11 9.43 -24.13 7.95
C ILE A 11 8.96 -24.36 9.39
N ILE A 12 7.97 -23.61 9.86
CA ILE A 12 7.43 -23.76 11.21
C ILE A 12 6.84 -25.17 11.39
N VAL A 13 5.97 -25.61 10.49
CA VAL A 13 5.28 -26.91 10.57
C VAL A 13 6.24 -28.09 10.50
N LEU A 14 7.32 -28.01 9.71
CA LEU A 14 8.28 -29.12 9.57
C LEU A 14 9.38 -29.10 10.63
N ILE A 15 9.94 -27.92 10.93
CA ILE A 15 11.12 -27.81 11.80
C ILE A 15 10.73 -27.84 13.28
N TYR A 16 9.60 -27.24 13.67
CA TYR A 16 9.23 -27.15 15.08
C TYR A 16 8.95 -28.52 15.72
N PRO A 17 8.21 -29.45 15.08
CA PRO A 17 8.02 -30.79 15.64
C PRO A 17 9.32 -31.57 15.76
N VAL A 18 10.22 -31.44 14.78
CA VAL A 18 11.54 -32.10 14.80
C VAL A 18 12.41 -31.54 15.93
N LEU A 19 12.40 -30.22 16.13
CA LEU A 19 13.11 -29.57 17.24
C LEU A 19 12.51 -29.97 18.59
N ALA A 20 11.19 -29.94 18.74
CA ALA A 20 10.49 -30.35 19.95
C ALA A 20 10.82 -31.81 20.31
N TRP A 21 10.79 -32.71 19.34
CA TRP A 21 11.20 -34.11 19.54
C TRP A 21 12.67 -34.24 19.97
N LYS A 22 13.58 -33.52 19.31
CA LYS A 22 15.01 -33.51 19.67
C LYS A 22 15.24 -32.95 21.07
N MET A 23 14.48 -31.93 21.48
CA MET A 23 14.53 -31.36 22.83
C MET A 23 14.00 -32.34 23.86
N PHE A 24 12.86 -32.99 23.62
CA PHE A 24 12.31 -34.04 24.48
C PHE A 24 13.31 -35.19 24.67
N LYS A 25 13.93 -35.66 23.59
CA LYS A 25 14.97 -36.70 23.65
C LYS A 25 16.18 -36.23 24.48
N ALA A 26 16.63 -34.99 24.31
CA ALA A 26 17.74 -34.44 25.10
C ALA A 26 17.41 -34.31 26.59
N LEU A 27 16.16 -33.98 26.94
CA LEU A 27 15.68 -33.98 28.33
C LEU A 27 15.68 -35.39 28.93
N LYS A 28 15.16 -36.38 28.18
CA LYS A 28 15.15 -37.79 28.60
C LYS A 28 16.57 -38.33 28.81
N GLU A 29 17.50 -37.95 27.94
CA GLU A 29 18.94 -38.29 28.03
C GLU A 29 19.70 -37.47 29.09
N LYS A 30 19.04 -36.54 29.79
CA LYS A 30 19.65 -35.57 30.73
C LYS A 30 20.82 -34.77 30.14
N ASN A 31 20.86 -34.62 28.81
CA ASN A 31 21.91 -33.91 28.10
C ASN A 31 21.62 -32.40 28.05
N LYS A 32 21.96 -31.71 29.15
CA LYS A 32 21.71 -30.26 29.33
C LYS A 32 22.32 -29.40 28.23
N ARG A 33 23.53 -29.73 27.75
CA ARG A 33 24.22 -28.96 26.71
C ARG A 33 23.48 -29.00 25.38
N LYS A 34 22.99 -30.19 25.00
CA LYS A 34 22.19 -30.38 23.78
C LYS A 34 20.84 -29.66 23.89
N PHE A 35 20.17 -29.78 25.04
CA PHE A 35 18.90 -29.10 25.28
C PHE A 35 19.04 -27.57 25.18
N TYR A 36 20.07 -26.99 25.82
CA TYR A 36 20.33 -25.54 25.76
C TYR A 36 20.57 -25.07 24.31
N ARG A 37 21.41 -25.78 23.55
CA ARG A 37 21.65 -25.48 22.13
C ARG A 37 20.36 -25.48 21.31
N LEU A 38 19.52 -26.49 21.49
CA LEU A 38 18.24 -26.59 20.78
C LEU A 38 17.27 -25.48 21.20
N SER A 39 17.26 -25.09 22.48
CA SER A 39 16.43 -24.00 22.99
C SER A 39 16.85 -22.65 22.39
N VAL A 40 18.15 -22.40 22.24
CA VAL A 40 18.67 -21.20 21.55
C VAL A 40 18.26 -21.18 20.08
N ILE A 41 18.36 -22.32 19.39
CA ILE A 41 17.92 -22.43 17.99
C ILE A 41 16.42 -22.13 17.87
N LEU A 42 15.60 -22.71 18.75
CA LEU A 42 14.16 -22.47 18.78
C LEU A 42 13.86 -20.99 19.03
N LEU A 43 14.55 -20.36 19.98
CA LEU A 43 14.39 -18.94 20.27
C LEU A 43 14.69 -18.09 19.03
N ILE A 44 15.80 -18.34 18.32
CA ILE A 44 16.15 -17.63 17.08
C ILE A 44 15.07 -17.81 16.02
N LEU A 45 14.55 -19.03 15.85
CA LEU A 45 13.50 -19.34 14.87
C LEU A 45 12.15 -18.70 15.19
N ILE A 46 11.89 -18.32 16.44
CA ILE A 46 10.71 -17.55 16.83
C ILE A 46 10.96 -16.06 16.61
N LEU A 47 12.17 -15.59 16.92
CA LEU A 47 12.50 -14.16 16.82
C LEU A 47 12.54 -13.65 15.38
N ILE A 48 13.07 -14.42 14.43
CA ILE A 48 13.14 -14.01 13.02
C ILE A 48 11.76 -13.68 12.42
N PRO A 49 10.76 -14.57 12.44
CA PRO A 49 9.43 -14.25 11.94
C PRO A 49 8.77 -13.16 12.78
N GLY A 50 8.94 -13.16 14.11
CA GLY A 50 8.40 -12.09 14.96
C GLY A 50 8.95 -10.70 14.61
N PHE A 51 10.23 -10.62 14.23
CA PHE A 51 10.85 -9.38 13.77
C PHE A 51 10.36 -8.99 12.37
N TYR A 52 10.25 -9.95 11.46
CA TYR A 52 9.79 -9.73 10.09
C TYR A 52 8.32 -9.29 10.02
N PHE A 53 7.44 -9.93 10.80
CA PHE A 53 6.01 -9.58 10.89
C PHE A 53 5.73 -8.40 11.84
N LYS A 54 6.78 -7.71 12.30
CA LYS A 54 6.69 -6.56 13.21
C LYS A 54 5.96 -6.81 14.53
N ILE A 55 5.93 -8.05 14.99
CA ILE A 55 5.30 -8.44 16.26
C ILE A 55 6.22 -8.06 17.44
N LEU A 56 7.54 -8.09 17.23
CA LEU A 56 8.51 -7.82 18.28
C LEU A 56 8.69 -6.32 18.54
N PRO A 57 8.83 -5.89 19.81
CA PRO A 57 9.14 -4.50 20.12
C PRO A 57 10.46 -4.08 19.48
N GLY A 58 10.47 -2.91 18.85
CA GLY A 58 11.64 -2.37 18.15
C GLY A 58 11.78 -2.80 16.69
N SER A 59 10.97 -3.73 16.17
CA SER A 59 10.93 -4.04 14.73
C SER A 59 10.61 -2.82 13.88
N ASN A 60 9.68 -1.97 14.34
CA ASN A 60 9.25 -0.77 13.62
C ASN A 60 10.39 0.24 13.46
N LEU A 61 11.36 0.30 14.39
CA LEU A 61 12.52 1.17 14.23
C LEU A 61 13.38 0.78 13.01
N PHE A 62 13.35 -0.49 12.63
CA PHE A 62 14.07 -0.99 11.46
C PHE A 62 13.23 -0.92 10.18
N TRP A 63 11.94 -1.26 10.26
CA TRP A 63 11.08 -1.32 9.07
C TRP A 63 10.54 0.03 8.65
N ASN A 64 10.21 0.95 9.58
CA ASN A 64 9.62 2.24 9.22
C ASN A 64 10.49 3.06 8.23
N PRO A 65 11.83 3.14 8.36
CA PRO A 65 12.65 3.84 7.38
C PRO A 65 12.62 3.22 5.98
N ILE A 66 12.47 1.89 5.91
CA ILE A 66 12.37 1.16 4.64
C ILE A 66 11.01 1.46 4.00
N GLU A 67 9.94 1.39 4.78
CA GLU A 67 8.57 1.64 4.29
C GLU A 67 8.41 3.07 3.81
N GLN A 68 8.94 4.05 4.56
CA GLN A 68 8.97 5.43 4.12
C GLN A 68 9.81 5.62 2.84
N ALA A 69 10.86 4.82 2.62
CA ALA A 69 11.63 4.90 1.38
C ALA A 69 10.84 4.32 0.19
N ASP A 70 10.16 3.19 0.39
CA ASP A 70 9.31 2.58 -0.62
C ASP A 70 8.14 3.51 -0.99
N GLU A 71 7.54 4.15 0.01
CA GLU A 71 6.47 5.13 -0.15
C GLU A 71 6.92 6.38 -0.91
N ARG A 72 8.11 6.92 -0.58
CA ARG A 72 8.72 8.01 -1.37
C ARG A 72 8.95 7.62 -2.82
N ASN A 73 9.47 6.42 -3.07
CA ASN A 73 9.70 5.94 -4.43
C ASN A 73 8.37 5.83 -5.19
N TYR A 74 7.34 5.26 -4.57
CA TYR A 74 6.00 5.18 -5.13
C TYR A 74 5.45 6.58 -5.48
N ASN A 75 5.57 7.55 -4.57
CA ASN A 75 5.10 8.91 -4.80
C ASN A 75 5.91 9.66 -5.88
N ILE A 76 7.21 9.39 -6.02
CA ILE A 76 8.03 9.87 -7.15
C ILE A 76 7.52 9.30 -8.47
N GLU A 77 7.19 8.00 -8.52
CA GLU A 77 6.65 7.38 -9.72
C GLU A 77 5.26 7.91 -10.07
N LEU A 78 4.44 8.15 -9.05
CA LEU A 78 3.08 8.65 -9.17
C LEU A 78 3.03 10.12 -9.60
N THR A 79 3.92 10.98 -9.08
CA THR A 79 3.81 12.44 -9.20
C THR A 79 5.06 13.16 -9.72
N GLY A 80 6.22 12.49 -9.76
CA GLY A 80 7.50 13.13 -10.07
C GLY A 80 8.09 13.96 -8.94
N PHE A 81 7.48 13.95 -7.76
CA PHE A 81 7.95 14.64 -6.56
C PHE A 81 8.11 13.67 -5.39
N GLU A 82 9.19 13.84 -4.63
CA GLU A 82 9.51 12.97 -3.50
C GLU A 82 8.81 13.47 -2.23
N PHE A 83 7.87 12.68 -1.71
CA PHE A 83 7.21 12.92 -0.42
C PHE A 83 6.69 11.61 0.17
N ASN A 84 6.52 11.57 1.50
CA ASN A 84 5.71 10.52 2.15
C ASN A 84 4.27 11.04 2.25
N ASP A 85 3.31 10.15 2.09
CA ASP A 85 1.97 10.33 2.62
C ASP A 85 2.09 10.72 4.11
N GLY A 86 1.36 11.75 4.53
CA GLY A 86 1.33 12.14 5.92
C GLY A 86 0.27 11.35 6.68
N ASP A 87 -0.45 12.04 7.58
CA ASP A 87 -1.43 11.38 8.43
C ASP A 87 -2.58 10.80 7.59
N LEU A 88 -2.91 9.53 7.79
CA LEU A 88 -4.11 8.89 7.25
C LEU A 88 -5.35 9.53 7.91
N ILE A 89 -6.18 10.19 7.10
CA ILE A 89 -7.39 10.88 7.55
C ILE A 89 -8.61 9.99 7.39
N TYR A 90 -8.64 9.18 6.34
CA TYR A 90 -9.76 8.28 6.06
C TYR A 90 -9.26 7.02 5.35
N GLU A 91 -9.82 5.89 5.76
CA GLU A 91 -9.56 4.58 5.18
C GLU A 91 -10.86 3.82 5.05
N TYR A 92 -11.09 3.30 3.84
CA TYR A 92 -12.13 2.35 3.56
C TYR A 92 -11.52 1.19 2.80
N GLU A 93 -11.72 -0.03 3.27
CA GLU A 93 -11.30 -1.23 2.56
C GLU A 93 -12.41 -2.28 2.61
N THR A 94 -12.80 -2.83 1.47
CA THR A 94 -13.62 -4.03 1.42
C THR A 94 -12.77 -5.26 1.72
N GLU A 95 -13.42 -6.34 2.17
CA GLU A 95 -12.80 -7.65 2.09
C GLU A 95 -12.37 -7.90 0.64
N ARG A 96 -11.16 -8.43 0.47
CA ARG A 96 -10.63 -8.77 -0.85
C ARG A 96 -10.84 -10.23 -1.15
N ASP A 97 -11.34 -10.53 -2.33
CA ASP A 97 -11.44 -11.89 -2.82
C ASP A 97 -10.06 -12.47 -3.13
N PHE A 98 -9.99 -13.79 -3.28
CA PHE A 98 -8.72 -14.51 -3.47
C PHE A 98 -7.91 -14.04 -4.70
N ASN A 99 -8.60 -13.54 -5.73
CA ASN A 99 -8.01 -12.95 -6.94
C ASN A 99 -7.61 -11.48 -6.80
N GLY A 100 -7.87 -10.85 -5.65
CA GLY A 100 -7.51 -9.45 -5.38
C GLY A 100 -8.60 -8.45 -5.71
N ASP A 101 -9.79 -8.91 -6.11
CA ASP A 101 -10.97 -8.09 -6.30
C ASP A 101 -11.33 -7.42 -4.98
N GLY A 102 -11.79 -6.18 -5.09
CA GLY A 102 -12.11 -5.38 -3.93
C GLY A 102 -11.96 -3.90 -4.22
N TYR A 103 -12.30 -3.12 -3.21
CA TYR A 103 -12.35 -1.69 -3.30
C TYR A 103 -11.71 -1.07 -2.06
N SER A 104 -10.83 -0.10 -2.29
CA SER A 104 -10.14 0.60 -1.22
C SER A 104 -10.06 2.09 -1.53
N ILE A 105 -10.19 2.91 -0.50
CA ILE A 105 -9.99 4.35 -0.53
C ILE A 105 -9.07 4.71 0.64
N TRP A 106 -8.00 5.43 0.34
CA TRP A 106 -7.15 6.03 1.35
C TRP A 106 -7.01 7.52 1.10
N ILE A 107 -7.22 8.33 2.14
CA ILE A 107 -7.04 9.77 2.09
C ILE A 107 -5.98 10.15 3.10
N TYR A 108 -4.89 10.72 2.61
CA TYR A 108 -3.78 11.16 3.43
C TYR A 108 -3.66 12.67 3.41
N LYS A 109 -3.26 13.22 4.55
CA LYS A 109 -2.80 14.60 4.64
C LYS A 109 -1.40 14.68 4.04
N ILE A 110 -1.16 15.62 3.13
CA ILE A 110 0.20 15.94 2.69
C ILE A 110 0.73 17.14 3.49
N ASP A 111 2.05 17.21 3.63
CA ASP A 111 2.69 18.33 4.32
C ASP A 111 2.63 19.64 3.51
N ASP A 112 2.91 20.75 4.19
CA ASP A 112 2.81 22.10 3.61
C ASP A 112 3.77 22.33 2.43
N GLN A 113 4.96 21.73 2.46
CA GLN A 113 5.94 21.86 1.39
C GLN A 113 5.47 21.10 0.15
N THR A 114 4.97 19.89 0.32
CA THR A 114 4.39 19.07 -0.76
C THR A 114 3.17 19.77 -1.36
N ALA A 115 2.26 20.28 -0.52
CA ALA A 115 1.10 21.03 -0.98
C ALA A 115 1.49 22.29 -1.77
N GLU A 116 2.48 23.05 -1.30
CA GLU A 116 2.96 24.25 -2.00
C GLU A 116 3.57 23.90 -3.37
N TYR A 117 4.34 22.82 -3.47
CA TYR A 117 4.89 22.34 -4.75
C TYR A 117 3.78 22.10 -5.77
N PHE A 118 2.71 21.39 -5.37
CA PHE A 118 1.62 21.04 -6.29
C PHE A 118 0.65 22.19 -6.59
N LYS A 119 0.78 23.37 -5.99
CA LYS A 119 0.08 24.55 -6.50
C LYS A 119 0.53 24.93 -7.91
N ASN A 120 1.80 24.70 -8.23
CA ASN A 120 2.38 24.94 -9.56
C ASN A 120 3.43 23.86 -9.90
N PRO A 121 2.99 22.62 -10.18
CA PRO A 121 3.91 21.52 -10.42
C PRO A 121 4.62 21.69 -11.78
N LYS A 122 5.74 20.97 -11.95
CA LYS A 122 6.49 20.97 -13.22
C LYS A 122 5.66 20.35 -14.34
N GLU A 123 5.95 20.72 -15.59
CA GLU A 123 5.27 20.17 -16.78
C GLU A 123 5.31 18.64 -16.86
N GLU A 124 6.38 18.03 -16.34
CA GLU A 124 6.53 16.57 -16.30
C GLU A 124 5.43 15.88 -15.50
N PHE A 125 4.86 16.54 -14.49
CA PHE A 125 3.71 16.04 -13.73
C PHE A 125 2.53 15.70 -14.64
N PHE A 126 2.25 16.54 -15.64
CA PHE A 126 1.11 16.39 -16.57
C PHE A 126 1.41 15.48 -17.77
N THR A 127 2.68 15.14 -18.01
CA THR A 127 3.11 14.51 -19.27
C THR A 127 3.86 13.19 -19.11
N LYS A 128 4.34 12.89 -17.90
CA LYS A 128 5.15 11.69 -17.62
C LYS A 128 4.66 10.88 -16.41
N HIS A 129 3.67 11.39 -15.68
CA HIS A 129 3.23 10.82 -14.41
C HIS A 129 1.71 10.58 -14.41
N PRO A 130 1.23 9.44 -13.88
CA PRO A 130 1.98 8.33 -13.31
C PRO A 130 2.89 7.62 -14.32
N ARG A 131 4.02 7.07 -13.83
CA ARG A 131 4.92 6.27 -14.69
C ARG A 131 4.28 4.91 -14.98
N THR A 132 4.40 4.45 -16.23
CA THR A 132 3.93 3.12 -16.67
C THR A 132 4.52 1.95 -15.88
N GLU A 133 5.65 2.16 -15.20
CA GLU A 133 6.32 1.13 -14.40
C GLU A 133 5.53 0.73 -13.15
N LEU A 134 4.66 1.62 -12.64
CA LEU A 134 3.75 1.35 -11.52
C LEU A 134 2.81 0.18 -11.85
N ARG A 135 2.26 0.17 -13.06
CA ARG A 135 1.40 -0.89 -13.60
C ARG A 135 1.74 -1.20 -15.07
N ASN A 136 2.80 -1.99 -15.30
CA ASN A 136 3.34 -2.30 -16.64
C ASN A 136 2.35 -2.86 -17.70
N HIS A 137 1.15 -3.29 -17.30
CA HIS A 137 0.13 -3.86 -18.19
C HIS A 137 -1.17 -3.03 -18.22
N TRP A 138 -1.19 -1.88 -17.55
CA TRP A 138 -2.34 -0.98 -17.48
C TRP A 138 -2.07 0.26 -18.33
N GLU A 139 -3.14 0.92 -18.74
CA GLU A 139 -3.09 2.17 -19.49
C GLU A 139 -3.09 3.35 -18.52
N PRO A 140 -2.09 4.25 -18.55
CA PRO A 140 -2.08 5.43 -17.71
C PRO A 140 -2.83 6.59 -18.38
N GLU A 141 -3.55 7.34 -17.58
CA GLU A 141 -4.01 8.69 -17.87
C GLU A 141 -3.28 9.65 -16.93
N PHE A 142 -2.46 10.52 -17.54
CA PHE A 142 -1.62 11.45 -16.80
C PHE A 142 -2.42 12.50 -16.06
N TRP A 143 -1.76 13.17 -15.11
CA TRP A 143 -2.40 14.19 -14.30
C TRP A 143 -3.07 15.27 -15.15
N LYS A 144 -4.34 15.56 -14.83
CA LYS A 144 -5.17 16.61 -15.42
C LYS A 144 -5.66 17.53 -14.33
N LYS A 145 -5.94 18.78 -14.69
CA LYS A 145 -6.59 19.74 -13.79
C LYS A 145 -8.07 19.43 -13.69
N THR A 146 -8.63 19.58 -12.49
CA THR A 146 -10.08 19.69 -12.31
C THR A 146 -10.60 21.02 -12.91
N PRO A 147 -11.89 21.13 -13.25
CA PRO A 147 -12.96 20.13 -13.06
C PRO A 147 -12.81 18.86 -13.93
N PHE A 148 -13.29 17.74 -13.41
CA PHE A 148 -13.26 16.44 -14.09
C PHE A 148 -14.01 16.44 -15.43
N ASP A 149 -13.42 15.82 -16.46
CA ASP A 149 -14.04 15.73 -17.79
C ASP A 149 -15.21 14.73 -17.77
N LYS A 150 -16.39 15.19 -18.17
CA LYS A 150 -17.60 14.36 -18.26
C LYS A 150 -17.45 13.19 -19.23
N GLN A 151 -16.56 13.27 -20.21
CA GLN A 151 -16.26 12.16 -21.13
C GLN A 151 -15.55 10.99 -20.43
N GLU A 152 -14.90 11.27 -19.30
CA GLU A 152 -14.14 10.30 -18.51
C GLU A 152 -14.97 9.65 -17.41
N LYS A 153 -16.29 9.93 -17.33
CA LYS A 153 -17.18 9.45 -16.26
C LYS A 153 -17.12 7.92 -16.03
N LYS A 154 -16.92 7.13 -17.09
CA LYS A 154 -16.77 5.66 -16.98
C LYS A 154 -15.58 5.22 -16.10
N PHE A 155 -14.58 6.10 -15.92
CA PHE A 155 -13.42 5.91 -15.05
C PHE A 155 -13.63 6.54 -13.67
N LEU A 156 -14.85 6.94 -13.35
CA LEU A 156 -15.23 7.48 -12.05
C LEU A 156 -16.43 6.75 -11.45
N ASP A 157 -17.14 5.92 -12.22
CA ASP A 157 -18.35 5.24 -11.75
C ASP A 157 -18.12 4.38 -10.48
N PHE A 158 -16.87 3.98 -10.17
CA PHE A 158 -16.49 3.28 -8.93
C PHE A 158 -16.18 4.21 -7.74
N ALA A 159 -15.96 5.51 -7.97
CA ALA A 159 -15.61 6.50 -6.95
C ALA A 159 -16.85 7.11 -6.27
N HIS A 160 -18.05 6.65 -6.60
CA HIS A 160 -19.29 7.03 -5.93
C HIS A 160 -19.40 6.33 -4.57
N SER A 161 -18.56 6.74 -3.62
CA SER A 161 -18.64 6.32 -2.22
C SER A 161 -19.00 7.52 -1.36
N THR A 162 -20.02 7.36 -0.52
CA THR A 162 -20.23 8.28 0.61
C THR A 162 -19.06 8.13 1.56
N LEU A 163 -18.31 9.20 1.78
CA LEU A 163 -17.20 9.20 2.73
C LEU A 163 -17.75 9.50 4.13
N ASP A 164 -18.20 8.46 4.82
CA ASP A 164 -18.64 8.58 6.20
C ASP A 164 -17.54 9.27 7.04
N GLU A 165 -17.92 10.15 7.96
CA GLU A 165 -16.99 10.90 8.84
C GLU A 165 -16.23 12.07 8.21
N LEU A 166 -16.37 12.34 6.91
CA LEU A 166 -15.79 13.52 6.26
C LEU A 166 -16.84 14.60 5.92
N GLU A 167 -16.41 15.86 5.91
CA GLU A 167 -17.27 17.02 5.56
C GLU A 167 -17.39 17.26 4.04
N PHE A 168 -16.88 16.35 3.21
CA PHE A 168 -16.91 16.44 1.75
C PHE A 168 -16.99 15.05 1.11
N GLU A 169 -17.48 15.02 -0.13
CA GLU A 169 -17.51 13.81 -0.96
C GLU A 169 -16.36 13.80 -1.97
N LEU A 170 -16.05 12.63 -2.55
CA LEU A 170 -15.04 12.52 -3.62
C LEU A 170 -15.39 13.39 -4.85
N GLU A 171 -16.69 13.50 -5.15
CA GLU A 171 -17.18 14.34 -6.24
C GLU A 171 -16.83 15.82 -6.01
N ASP A 172 -16.91 16.31 -4.78
CA ASP A 172 -16.59 17.70 -4.46
C ASP A 172 -15.13 18.00 -4.83
N LEU A 173 -14.22 17.07 -4.54
CA LEU A 173 -12.79 17.23 -4.86
C LEU A 173 -12.53 17.27 -6.38
N LEU A 174 -13.32 16.53 -7.16
CA LEU A 174 -13.17 16.43 -8.62
C LEU A 174 -13.74 17.62 -9.38
N TYR A 175 -14.68 18.34 -8.77
CA TYR A 175 -15.25 19.56 -9.33
C TYR A 175 -14.64 20.84 -8.75
N GLU A 176 -13.90 20.77 -7.65
CA GLU A 176 -13.17 21.90 -7.08
C GLU A 176 -11.95 22.28 -7.92
N GLU A 177 -11.85 23.55 -8.33
CA GLU A 177 -10.72 24.08 -9.11
C GLU A 177 -9.40 24.07 -8.33
N GLY A 178 -8.31 23.80 -9.05
CA GLY A 178 -6.95 23.80 -8.48
C GLY A 178 -6.51 22.43 -7.92
N ASN A 179 -7.37 21.42 -8.02
CA ASN A 179 -7.04 20.03 -7.78
C ASN A 179 -6.58 19.35 -9.08
N TYR A 180 -6.04 18.15 -8.92
CA TYR A 180 -5.62 17.31 -10.03
C TYR A 180 -6.13 15.89 -9.87
N TYR A 181 -6.32 15.20 -10.98
CA TYR A 181 -6.64 13.78 -10.99
C TYR A 181 -5.81 13.04 -12.04
N ALA A 182 -5.51 11.78 -11.77
CA ALA A 182 -4.86 10.84 -12.68
C ALA A 182 -5.39 9.45 -12.40
N TYR A 183 -5.22 8.52 -13.33
CA TYR A 183 -5.58 7.13 -13.09
C TYR A 183 -4.79 6.18 -13.97
N GLU A 184 -4.64 4.95 -13.51
CA GLU A 184 -4.14 3.82 -14.29
C GLU A 184 -5.24 2.78 -14.34
N TYR A 185 -5.52 2.20 -15.51
CA TYR A 185 -6.65 1.29 -15.66
C TYR A 185 -6.36 0.10 -16.55
N TYR A 186 -7.13 -0.96 -16.34
CA TYR A 186 -7.14 -2.14 -17.18
C TYR A 186 -8.55 -2.38 -17.75
N MET A 187 -8.63 -2.36 -19.08
CA MET A 187 -9.88 -2.62 -19.80
C MET A 187 -10.12 -4.12 -19.92
N HIS A 188 -11.22 -4.59 -19.34
CA HIS A 188 -11.79 -5.88 -19.65
C HIS A 188 -12.67 -5.78 -20.91
N ARG A 189 -13.13 -6.94 -21.39
CA ARG A 189 -13.99 -7.04 -22.58
C ARG A 189 -15.27 -6.19 -22.49
N TYR A 190 -15.75 -5.91 -21.27
CA TYR A 190 -17.03 -5.26 -21.02
C TYR A 190 -16.93 -3.86 -20.39
N GLY A 191 -15.72 -3.34 -20.15
CA GLY A 191 -15.52 -2.04 -19.51
C GLY A 191 -14.22 -1.95 -18.72
N VAL A 192 -14.11 -0.91 -17.90
CA VAL A 192 -13.04 -0.76 -16.90
C VAL A 192 -13.26 -1.84 -15.86
N GLY A 193 -12.31 -2.77 -15.69
CA GLY A 193 -12.42 -3.78 -14.62
C GLY A 193 -11.46 -3.52 -13.48
N ASN A 194 -10.27 -2.97 -13.76
CA ASN A 194 -9.37 -2.53 -12.69
C ASN A 194 -8.93 -1.09 -12.90
N ILE A 195 -8.78 -0.36 -11.81
CA ILE A 195 -8.38 1.04 -11.84
C ILE A 195 -7.79 1.49 -10.51
N ASP A 196 -6.67 2.19 -10.62
CA ASP A 196 -6.06 2.97 -9.55
C ASP A 196 -6.32 4.44 -9.90
N PHE A 197 -7.07 5.14 -9.05
CA PHE A 197 -7.47 6.51 -9.29
C PHE A 197 -6.95 7.42 -8.19
N TYR A 198 -6.42 8.56 -8.59
CA TYR A 198 -5.69 9.45 -7.71
C TYR A 198 -6.28 10.86 -7.80
N ILE A 199 -6.42 11.53 -6.66
CA ILE A 199 -6.78 12.94 -6.59
C ILE A 199 -5.78 13.65 -5.71
N LEU A 200 -5.22 14.76 -6.20
CA LEU A 200 -4.29 15.59 -5.45
C LEU A 200 -4.93 16.95 -5.23
N CYS A 201 -5.07 17.33 -3.96
CA CYS A 201 -5.75 18.56 -3.56
C CYS A 201 -4.79 19.49 -2.79
N PRO A 202 -3.98 20.32 -3.49
CA PRO A 202 -2.97 21.16 -2.84
C PRO A 202 -3.56 22.13 -1.81
N ASN A 203 -4.73 22.70 -2.11
CA ASN A 203 -5.37 23.68 -1.23
C ASN A 203 -5.88 23.05 0.08
N ARG A 204 -6.42 21.83 -0.02
CA ARG A 204 -6.87 21.05 1.13
C ARG A 204 -5.75 20.28 1.82
N LYS A 205 -4.57 20.20 1.19
CA LYS A 205 -3.41 19.42 1.62
C LYS A 205 -3.76 17.93 1.72
N LEU A 206 -4.39 17.39 0.68
CA LEU A 206 -4.80 15.98 0.62
C LEU A 206 -4.25 15.28 -0.62
N ILE A 207 -3.98 13.98 -0.47
CA ILE A 207 -3.90 13.04 -1.58
C ILE A 207 -4.91 11.91 -1.32
N VAL A 208 -5.70 11.59 -2.34
CA VAL A 208 -6.66 10.50 -2.36
C VAL A 208 -6.13 9.42 -3.28
N LYS A 209 -6.13 8.18 -2.81
CA LYS A 209 -5.75 6.98 -3.56
C LYS A 209 -6.92 6.00 -3.50
N ILE A 210 -7.45 5.62 -4.66
CA ILE A 210 -8.57 4.70 -4.79
C ILE A 210 -8.09 3.51 -5.61
N ASN A 211 -8.31 2.30 -5.12
CA ASN A 211 -8.10 1.08 -5.90
C ASN A 211 -9.45 0.37 -6.05
N HIS A 212 -9.79 0.00 -7.28
CA HIS A 212 -10.93 -0.85 -7.58
C HIS A 212 -10.49 -1.97 -8.51
N ASN A 213 -10.66 -3.21 -8.09
CA ASN A 213 -10.38 -4.39 -8.90
C ASN A 213 -11.61 -5.31 -8.96
N THR A 214 -11.86 -5.91 -10.13
CA THR A 214 -12.98 -6.83 -10.42
C THR A 214 -12.60 -8.02 -11.28
#